data_AF-A0A934YMK1-F1
#
_entry.id   AF-A0A934YMK1-F1
#
_cell.length_a   1.000
_cell.length_b   1.000
_cell.length_c   1.000
_cell.angle_alpha   90.00
_cell.angle_beta   90.00
_cell.angle_gamma   90.00
#
_symmetry.space_group_name_H-M   'P 1'
#
loop_
_entity.id
_entity.type
_entity.pdbx_description
1 polymer ?
#
loop_
_entity_poly.entity_id
_entity_poly.type
_entity_poly.pdbx_seq_one_letter_code
_entity_poly.pdbx_strand_id
1 'polypeptide(L)'
;MWSSVYASAWHHPGVAWLALVLGALALASRLRFLGAYLLVFGVELAADALAGAPFVHLPSALGSVLGVAFVIAGDLRLFVVVERCVSRRGLDARAVGLAVASALVVPIASAVARLAVPAVAASERVQYLVYEAMFVALALVWRLGVLPARLREATPEARRWALSATTFVLAQYTLWATADVLILAGRDVGFALRLAPNALYYALFLPFVYATAPASERALGPA
;
A
#
# COMPACT_ATOMS: atom_id res chain seq x y z
N MET A 1 -33.56 -18.41 4.54
CA MET A 1 -32.68 -17.46 3.81
C MET A 1 -32.22 -16.31 4.71
N TRP A 2 -33.11 -15.59 5.38
CA TRP A 2 -32.71 -14.49 6.27
C TRP A 2 -32.04 -14.95 7.57
N SER A 3 -32.52 -16.05 8.17
CA SER A 3 -31.90 -16.67 9.34
C SER A 3 -30.46 -17.13 9.10
N SER A 4 -30.16 -17.64 7.89
CA SER A 4 -28.80 -18.05 7.51
C SER A 4 -27.86 -16.87 7.26
N VAL A 5 -28.38 -15.73 6.77
CA VAL A 5 -27.59 -14.49 6.65
C VAL A 5 -27.34 -13.89 8.03
N TYR A 6 -28.33 -13.87 8.91
CA TYR A 6 -28.18 -13.40 10.29
C TYR A 6 -27.19 -14.25 11.09
N ALA A 7 -27.30 -15.58 10.99
CA ALA A 7 -26.38 -16.52 11.64
C ALA A 7 -24.99 -16.61 10.96
N SER A 8 -24.76 -15.88 9.87
CA SER A 8 -23.47 -15.87 9.20
C SER A 8 -22.40 -15.28 10.12
N ALA A 9 -21.27 -15.98 10.24
CA ALA A 9 -20.09 -15.50 10.96
C ALA A 9 -19.54 -14.17 10.41
N TRP A 10 -19.99 -13.75 9.21
CA TRP A 10 -19.52 -12.54 8.54
C TRP A 10 -20.46 -11.35 8.64
N HIS A 11 -21.72 -11.55 9.02
CA HIS A 11 -22.68 -10.43 9.04
C HIS A 11 -22.25 -9.38 10.07
N HIS A 12 -22.17 -9.73 11.35
CA HIS A 12 -21.81 -8.77 12.40
C HIS A 12 -20.40 -8.19 12.22
N PRO A 13 -19.34 -8.98 11.96
CA PRO A 13 -18.00 -8.42 11.72
C PRO A 13 -17.95 -7.55 10.47
N GLY A 14 -18.62 -7.94 9.38
CA GLY A 14 -18.66 -7.16 8.15
C GLY A 14 -19.34 -5.79 8.34
N VAL A 15 -20.46 -5.75 9.06
CA VAL A 15 -21.15 -4.49 9.39
C VAL A 15 -20.29 -3.62 10.32
N ALA A 16 -19.62 -4.21 11.31
CA ALA A 16 -18.71 -3.47 12.19
C ALA A 16 -17.53 -2.86 11.43
N TRP A 17 -16.91 -3.61 10.51
CA TRP A 17 -15.85 -3.10 9.63
C TRP A 17 -16.34 -2.00 8.70
N LEU A 18 -17.54 -2.16 8.12
CA LEU A 18 -18.14 -1.10 7.31
C LEU A 18 -18.34 0.18 8.12
N ALA A 19 -18.88 0.07 9.34
CA ALA A 19 -19.05 1.21 10.24
C ALA A 19 -17.70 1.86 10.59
N LEU A 20 -16.65 1.07 10.84
CA LEU A 20 -15.31 1.58 11.11
C LEU A 20 -14.73 2.33 9.91
N VAL A 21 -14.85 1.79 8.69
CA VAL A 21 -14.38 2.45 7.46
C VAL A 21 -15.14 3.75 7.23
N LEU A 22 -16.47 3.74 7.30
CA LEU A 22 -17.29 4.93 7.12
C LEU A 22 -17.00 5.98 8.19
N GLY A 23 -16.85 5.57 9.45
CA GLY A 23 -16.47 6.44 10.56
C GLY A 23 -15.07 7.03 10.39
N ALA A 24 -14.10 6.22 9.94
CA ALA A 24 -12.74 6.67 9.64
C ALA A 24 -12.71 7.68 8.49
N LEU A 25 -13.47 7.46 7.42
CA LEU A 25 -13.60 8.41 6.31
C LEU A 25 -14.28 9.71 6.74
N ALA A 26 -15.36 9.61 7.52
CA ALA A 26 -16.05 10.77 8.07
C ALA A 26 -15.13 11.59 8.98
N LEU A 27 -14.35 10.94 9.84
CA LEU A 27 -13.36 11.62 10.68
C LEU A 27 -12.21 12.19 9.84
N ALA A 28 -11.68 11.44 8.88
CA ALA A 28 -10.62 11.86 7.97
C ALA A 28 -11.00 13.13 7.20
N SER A 29 -12.26 13.29 6.81
CA SER A 29 -12.75 14.51 6.14
C SER A 29 -12.66 15.79 6.99
N ARG A 30 -12.46 15.64 8.31
CA ARG A 30 -12.29 16.75 9.26
C ARG A 30 -10.84 16.97 9.68
N LEU A 31 -9.94 16.08 9.28
CA LEU A 31 -8.53 16.14 9.60
C LEU A 31 -7.76 16.82 8.47
N ARG A 32 -6.61 17.40 8.83
CA ARG A 32 -5.59 17.77 7.84
C ARG A 32 -5.08 16.53 7.12
N PHE A 33 -4.49 16.73 5.95
CA PHE A 33 -4.03 15.64 5.09
C PHE A 33 -3.29 14.54 5.84
N LEU A 34 -2.26 14.87 6.62
CA LEU A 34 -1.45 13.86 7.31
C LEU A 34 -2.27 13.05 8.33
N GLY A 35 -3.17 13.69 9.08
CA GLY A 35 -4.06 12.99 10.02
C GLY A 35 -5.05 12.07 9.30
N ALA A 36 -5.69 12.58 8.24
CA ALA A 36 -6.58 11.82 7.39
C ALA A 36 -5.87 10.60 6.75
N TYR A 37 -4.67 10.82 6.24
CA TYR A 37 -3.82 9.81 5.63
C TYR A 37 -3.47 8.69 6.62
N LEU A 38 -2.98 9.05 7.81
CA LEU A 38 -2.62 8.08 8.84
C LEU A 38 -3.82 7.28 9.33
N LEU A 39 -4.99 7.91 9.45
CA LEU A 39 -6.21 7.23 9.85
C LEU A 39 -6.68 6.25 8.78
N VAL A 40 -6.79 6.68 7.52
CA VAL A 40 -7.27 5.83 6.42
C VAL A 40 -6.34 4.64 6.19
N PHE A 41 -5.03 4.90 6.06
CA PHE A 41 -4.09 3.81 5.81
C PHE A 41 -3.76 3.00 7.07
N GLY A 42 -3.98 3.54 8.27
CA GLY A 42 -3.90 2.77 9.51
C GLY A 42 -5.03 1.75 9.62
N VAL A 43 -6.27 2.14 9.27
CA VAL A 43 -7.41 1.22 9.20
C VAL A 43 -7.20 0.18 8.09
N GLU A 44 -6.69 0.58 6.93
CA GLU A 44 -6.35 -0.32 5.83
C GLU A 44 -5.31 -1.37 6.25
N LEU A 45 -4.19 -0.96 6.84
CA LEU A 45 -3.16 -1.89 7.34
C LEU A 45 -3.70 -2.87 8.39
N ALA A 46 -4.53 -2.38 9.32
CA ALA A 46 -5.15 -3.22 10.32
C ALA A 46 -6.11 -4.24 9.70
N ALA A 47 -6.88 -3.84 8.70
CA ALA A 47 -7.79 -4.71 7.96
C ALA A 47 -7.03 -5.78 7.15
N ASP A 48 -5.95 -5.39 6.47
CA ASP A 48 -5.08 -6.30 5.71
C ASP A 48 -4.43 -7.35 6.63
N ALA A 49 -3.79 -6.90 7.71
CA ALA A 49 -3.17 -7.79 8.69
C ALA A 49 -4.18 -8.77 9.31
N LEU A 50 -5.41 -8.32 9.56
CA LEU A 50 -6.47 -9.19 10.07
C LEU A 50 -6.95 -10.18 9.00
N ALA A 51 -7.12 -9.75 7.76
CA ALA A 51 -7.56 -10.60 6.66
C ALA A 51 -6.58 -11.75 6.38
N GLY A 52 -5.28 -11.52 6.58
CA GLY A 52 -4.22 -12.53 6.48
C GLY A 52 -3.99 -13.36 7.75
N ALA A 53 -4.70 -13.11 8.85
CA ALA A 53 -4.44 -13.76 10.12
C ALA A 53 -4.91 -15.24 10.14
N PRO A 54 -4.17 -16.18 10.76
CA PRO A 54 -4.53 -17.61 10.77
C PRO A 54 -5.89 -17.94 11.38
N PHE A 55 -6.40 -17.08 12.26
CA PHE A 55 -7.69 -17.23 12.95
C PHE A 55 -8.87 -16.57 12.20
N VAL A 56 -8.63 -16.01 11.02
CA VAL A 56 -9.65 -15.41 10.16
C VAL A 56 -9.82 -16.31 8.93
N HIS A 57 -11.05 -16.75 8.66
CA HIS A 57 -11.32 -17.76 7.63
C HIS A 57 -12.18 -17.23 6.50
N LEU A 58 -11.54 -16.51 5.57
CA LEU A 58 -12.23 -15.97 4.40
C LEU A 58 -12.50 -17.07 3.37
N PRO A 59 -13.67 -17.07 2.72
CA PRO A 59 -13.89 -17.89 1.51
C PRO A 59 -12.79 -17.62 0.49
N SER A 60 -12.25 -18.65 -0.15
CA SER A 60 -11.05 -18.54 -1.01
C SER A 60 -11.16 -17.43 -2.07
N ALA A 61 -12.29 -17.34 -2.75
CA ALA A 61 -12.54 -16.29 -3.74
C ALA A 61 -12.50 -14.87 -3.13
N LEU A 62 -13.09 -14.69 -1.95
CA LEU A 62 -13.07 -13.41 -1.24
C LEU A 62 -11.66 -13.08 -0.74
N GLY A 63 -10.93 -14.08 -0.23
CA GLY A 63 -9.55 -13.92 0.23
C GLY A 63 -8.62 -13.45 -0.89
N SER A 64 -8.71 -14.03 -2.09
CA SER A 64 -7.92 -13.58 -3.24
C SER A 64 -8.26 -12.16 -3.67
N VAL A 65 -9.56 -11.81 -3.74
CA VAL A 65 -9.99 -10.46 -4.12
C VAL A 65 -9.52 -9.42 -3.10
N LEU A 66 -9.68 -9.71 -1.81
CA LEU A 66 -9.23 -8.82 -0.73
C LEU A 66 -7.70 -8.68 -0.72
N GLY A 67 -6.96 -9.77 -0.90
CA GLY A 67 -5.50 -9.73 -0.99
C GLY A 67 -5.02 -8.82 -2.12
N VAL A 68 -5.62 -8.91 -3.31
CA VAL A 68 -5.30 -7.99 -4.42
C VAL A 68 -5.67 -6.54 -4.08
N ALA A 69 -6.85 -6.33 -3.48
CA ALA A 69 -7.29 -4.99 -3.10
C ALA A 69 -6.37 -4.33 -2.05
N PHE A 70 -5.91 -5.08 -1.04
CA PHE A 70 -4.98 -4.59 -0.04
C PHE A 70 -3.60 -4.31 -0.62
N VAL A 71 -3.10 -5.15 -1.52
CA VAL A 71 -1.84 -4.85 -2.23
C VAL A 71 -1.95 -3.53 -3.01
N ILE A 72 -3.04 -3.32 -3.74
CA ILE A 72 -3.27 -2.06 -4.46
C ILE A 72 -3.37 -0.86 -3.50
N ALA A 73 -4.09 -1.01 -2.38
CA ALA A 73 -4.25 0.05 -1.38
C ALA A 73 -2.91 0.36 -0.66
N GLY A 74 -2.14 -0.67 -0.35
CA GLY A 74 -0.80 -0.62 0.22
C GLY A 74 0.22 0.03 -0.71
N ASP A 75 0.00 0.05 -2.01
CA ASP A 75 0.82 0.82 -2.95
C ASP A 75 0.30 2.25 -3.15
N LEU A 76 -1.02 2.40 -3.17
CA LEU A 76 -1.69 3.70 -3.30
C LEU A 76 -1.22 4.69 -2.24
N ARG A 77 -0.96 4.23 -1.01
CA ARG A 77 -0.45 5.07 0.09
C ARG A 77 0.84 5.82 -0.27
N LEU A 78 1.75 5.23 -1.05
CA LEU A 78 2.94 5.92 -1.53
C LEU A 78 2.56 7.05 -2.48
N PHE A 79 1.76 6.72 -3.50
CA PHE A 79 1.43 7.68 -4.55
C PHE A 79 0.56 8.82 -4.06
N VAL A 80 -0.29 8.60 -3.05
CA VAL A 80 -1.05 9.67 -2.38
C VAL A 80 -0.11 10.69 -1.71
N VAL A 81 0.95 10.25 -1.02
CA VAL A 81 1.95 11.16 -0.44
C VAL A 81 2.69 11.92 -1.53
N VAL A 82 3.08 11.23 -2.60
CA VAL A 82 3.78 11.84 -3.73
C VAL A 82 2.92 12.92 -4.39
N GLU A 83 1.67 12.61 -4.71
CA GLU A 83 0.75 13.55 -5.35
C GLU A 83 0.39 14.73 -4.43
N ARG A 84 0.32 14.51 -3.11
CA ARG A 84 0.22 15.60 -2.14
C ARG A 84 1.41 16.57 -2.23
N CYS A 85 2.62 16.06 -2.41
CA CYS A 85 3.84 16.86 -2.50
C CYS A 85 3.97 17.58 -3.84
N VAL A 86 3.45 17.00 -4.92
CA VAL A 86 3.41 17.63 -6.25
C VAL A 86 2.36 18.74 -6.28
N SER A 87 1.20 18.54 -5.63
CA SER A 87 0.13 19.52 -5.66
C SER A 87 0.32 20.65 -4.63
N ARG A 88 0.38 21.89 -5.15
CA ARG A 88 0.41 23.11 -4.32
C ARG A 88 -0.91 23.42 -3.61
N ARG A 89 -2.05 22.92 -4.13
CA ARG A 89 -3.40 23.24 -3.64
C ARG A 89 -4.01 22.18 -2.74
N GLY A 90 -3.28 21.10 -2.45
CA GLY A 90 -3.85 19.92 -1.77
C GLY A 90 -4.18 18.78 -2.74
N LEU A 91 -4.64 17.66 -2.21
CA LEU A 91 -5.09 16.53 -3.04
C LEU A 91 -6.45 16.85 -3.66
N ASP A 92 -6.45 17.16 -4.95
CA ASP A 92 -7.66 17.26 -5.75
C ASP A 92 -8.00 15.92 -6.42
N ALA A 93 -9.15 15.86 -7.10
CA ALA A 93 -9.61 14.64 -7.78
C ALA A 93 -8.61 14.15 -8.85
N ARG A 94 -7.89 15.08 -9.51
CA ARG A 94 -6.88 14.73 -10.51
C ARG A 94 -5.68 14.06 -9.85
N ALA A 95 -5.17 14.63 -8.76
CA ALA A 95 -4.08 14.09 -7.97
C ALA A 95 -4.42 12.69 -7.43
N VAL A 96 -5.64 12.49 -6.92
CA VAL A 96 -6.12 11.17 -6.51
C VAL A 96 -6.19 10.21 -7.70
N GLY A 97 -6.72 10.65 -8.84
CA GLY A 97 -6.78 9.83 -10.06
C GLY A 97 -5.40 9.40 -10.55
N LEU A 98 -4.40 10.30 -10.50
CA LEU A 98 -3.02 9.97 -10.83
C LEU A 98 -2.39 8.99 -9.83
N ALA A 99 -2.69 9.13 -8.54
CA ALA A 99 -2.21 8.19 -7.53
C ALA A 99 -2.78 6.78 -7.77
N VAL A 100 -4.08 6.68 -8.04
CA VAL A 100 -4.76 5.41 -8.36
C VAL A 100 -4.20 4.81 -9.66
N ALA A 101 -4.08 5.61 -10.72
CA ALA A 101 -3.51 5.14 -11.98
C ALA A 101 -2.09 4.59 -11.80
N SER A 102 -1.28 5.25 -10.97
CA SER A 102 0.09 4.82 -10.65
C SER A 102 0.11 3.51 -9.85
N ALA A 103 -0.76 3.40 -8.84
CA ALA A 103 -0.89 2.18 -8.03
C ALA A 103 -1.37 0.96 -8.85
N LEU A 104 -2.12 1.18 -9.93
CA LEU A 104 -2.62 0.11 -10.79
C LEU A 104 -1.61 -0.39 -11.83
N VAL A 105 -0.50 0.32 -12.08
CA VAL A 105 0.50 -0.06 -13.10
C VAL A 105 1.03 -1.47 -12.88
N VAL A 106 1.53 -1.77 -11.68
CA VAL A 106 2.13 -3.08 -11.35
C VAL A 106 1.09 -4.18 -11.27
N PRO A 107 -0.07 -4.02 -10.59
CA PRO A 107 -1.15 -5.01 -10.61
C PRO A 107 -1.59 -5.41 -12.02
N ILE A 108 -1.79 -4.44 -12.92
CA ILE A 108 -2.18 -4.72 -14.30
C ILE A 108 -1.05 -5.45 -15.05
N ALA A 109 0.20 -4.96 -14.94
CA ALA A 109 1.34 -5.60 -15.58
C ALA A 109 1.58 -7.04 -15.07
N SER A 110 1.43 -7.26 -13.77
CA SER A 110 1.54 -8.58 -13.14
C SER A 110 0.40 -9.52 -13.57
N ALA A 111 -0.83 -9.01 -13.70
CA ALA A 111 -1.94 -9.79 -14.26
C ALA A 111 -1.65 -10.22 -15.71
N VAL A 112 -1.10 -9.33 -16.54
CA VAL A 112 -0.67 -9.68 -17.91
C VAL A 112 0.44 -10.73 -17.88
N ALA A 113 1.44 -10.59 -17.01
CA ALA A 113 2.52 -11.57 -16.87
C ALA A 113 2.01 -12.96 -16.46
N ARG A 114 1.02 -13.02 -15.57
CA ARG A 114 0.34 -14.28 -15.19
C ARG A 114 -0.38 -14.93 -16.36
N LEU A 115 -1.01 -14.14 -17.24
CA LEU A 115 -1.70 -14.67 -18.43
C LEU A 115 -0.72 -15.11 -19.52
N ALA A 116 0.41 -14.41 -19.66
CA ALA A 116 1.37 -14.63 -20.74
C ALA A 116 2.45 -15.67 -20.43
N VAL A 117 2.80 -15.88 -19.15
CA VAL A 117 3.93 -16.71 -18.74
C VAL A 117 3.46 -17.83 -17.81
N PRO A 118 3.36 -19.09 -18.28
CA PRO A 118 2.85 -20.22 -17.48
C PRO A 118 3.58 -20.44 -16.16
N ALA A 119 4.90 -20.22 -16.13
CA ALA A 119 5.71 -20.34 -14.92
C ALA A 119 5.27 -19.36 -13.82
N VAL A 120 4.80 -18.17 -14.19
CA VAL A 120 4.26 -17.17 -13.25
C VAL A 120 2.89 -17.61 -12.75
N ALA A 121 2.01 -18.12 -13.63
CA ALA A 121 0.72 -18.64 -13.21
C ALA A 121 0.82 -19.84 -12.25
N ALA A 122 1.81 -20.70 -12.45
CA ALA A 122 1.94 -21.98 -11.74
C ALA A 122 2.45 -21.88 -10.29
N SER A 123 3.07 -20.77 -9.89
CA SER A 123 3.69 -20.63 -8.56
C SER A 123 3.38 -19.29 -7.93
N GLU A 124 2.69 -19.31 -6.79
CA GLU A 124 2.40 -18.12 -5.99
C GLU A 124 3.67 -17.34 -5.62
N ARG A 125 4.75 -18.05 -5.26
CA ARG A 125 6.04 -17.42 -4.94
C ARG A 125 6.65 -16.70 -6.14
N VAL A 126 6.47 -17.23 -7.35
CA VAL A 126 6.92 -16.56 -8.58
C VAL A 126 6.04 -15.35 -8.89
N GLN A 127 4.72 -15.42 -8.60
CA GLN A 127 3.82 -14.27 -8.74
C GLN A 127 4.25 -13.11 -7.83
N TYR A 128 4.57 -13.41 -6.57
CA TYR A 128 5.10 -12.41 -5.64
C TYR A 128 6.41 -11.83 -6.13
N LEU A 129 7.39 -12.66 -6.49
CA LEU A 129 8.67 -12.16 -7.01
C LEU A 129 8.50 -11.25 -8.24
N VAL A 130 7.66 -11.64 -9.21
CA VAL A 130 7.41 -10.84 -10.41
C VAL A 130 6.77 -9.50 -10.05
N TYR A 131 5.76 -9.52 -9.18
CA TYR A 131 5.11 -8.31 -8.70
C TYR A 131 6.12 -7.38 -8.00
N GLU A 132 6.88 -7.93 -7.05
CA GLU A 132 7.84 -7.19 -6.23
C GLU A 132 8.96 -6.60 -7.10
N ALA A 133 9.49 -7.37 -8.06
CA ALA A 133 10.49 -6.90 -9.02
C ALA A 133 9.96 -5.79 -9.95
N MET A 134 8.73 -5.92 -10.45
CA MET A 134 8.06 -4.87 -11.23
C MET A 134 7.89 -3.58 -10.40
N PHE A 135 7.53 -3.71 -9.12
CA PHE A 135 7.41 -2.55 -8.24
C PHE A 135 8.76 -1.90 -7.95
N VAL A 136 9.83 -2.68 -7.72
CA VAL A 136 11.21 -2.14 -7.62
C VAL A 136 11.56 -1.31 -8.85
N ALA A 137 11.30 -1.85 -10.05
CA ALA A 137 11.56 -1.14 -11.30
C ALA A 137 10.73 0.15 -11.40
N LEU A 138 9.43 0.09 -11.07
CA LEU A 138 8.56 1.28 -11.04
C LEU A 138 9.08 2.34 -10.06
N ALA A 139 9.41 1.93 -8.83
CA ALA A 139 9.92 2.82 -7.80
C ALA A 139 11.25 3.47 -8.20
N LEU A 140 12.14 2.75 -8.90
CA LEU A 140 13.38 3.31 -9.46
C LEU A 140 13.09 4.34 -10.56
N VAL A 141 12.21 4.02 -11.51
CA VAL A 141 11.78 4.95 -12.58
C VAL A 141 11.17 6.21 -11.98
N TRP A 142 10.34 6.07 -10.95
CA TRP A 142 9.79 7.21 -10.23
C TRP A 142 10.88 8.00 -9.53
N ARG A 143 11.75 7.34 -8.76
CA ARG A 143 12.78 7.98 -7.94
C ARG A 143 13.83 8.74 -8.76
N LEU A 144 14.20 8.21 -9.92
CA LEU A 144 15.31 8.70 -10.74
C LEU A 144 14.86 9.52 -11.96
N GLY A 145 13.68 9.24 -12.51
CA GLY A 145 13.17 9.90 -13.71
C GLY A 145 11.98 10.82 -13.44
N VAL A 146 10.88 10.28 -12.92
CA VAL A 146 9.60 11.00 -12.84
C VAL A 146 9.60 12.08 -11.76
N LEU A 147 10.00 11.73 -10.52
CA LEU A 147 9.95 12.63 -9.37
C LEU A 147 10.86 13.85 -9.50
N PRO A 148 12.11 13.74 -9.99
CA PRO A 148 12.95 14.91 -10.20
C PRO A 148 12.30 15.98 -11.08
N ALA A 149 11.55 15.57 -12.11
CA ALA A 149 10.82 16.48 -12.98
C ALA A 149 9.53 17.01 -12.35
N ARG A 150 8.73 16.14 -11.72
CA ARG A 150 7.43 16.53 -11.14
C ARG A 150 7.53 17.37 -9.87
N LEU A 151 8.63 17.24 -9.12
CA LEU A 151 8.88 17.98 -7.88
C LEU A 151 9.75 19.23 -8.08
N ARG A 152 9.99 19.68 -9.33
CA ARG A 152 10.81 20.88 -9.61
C ARG A 152 10.27 22.14 -8.92
N GLU A 153 8.96 22.22 -8.83
CA GLU A 153 8.23 23.36 -8.25
C GLU A 153 7.80 23.16 -6.79
N ALA A 154 8.09 21.98 -6.22
CA ALA A 154 7.76 21.66 -4.84
C ALA A 154 8.73 22.36 -3.88
N THR A 155 8.29 22.60 -2.65
CA THR A 155 9.18 23.11 -1.60
C THR A 155 10.28 22.08 -1.31
N PRO A 156 11.46 22.50 -0.80
CA PRO A 156 12.53 21.57 -0.43
C PRO A 156 12.07 20.50 0.57
N GLU A 157 11.21 20.83 1.52
CA GLU A 157 10.64 19.90 2.49
C GLU A 157 9.76 18.85 1.82
N ALA A 158 8.82 19.28 0.97
CA ALA A 158 7.91 18.37 0.27
C ALA A 158 8.67 17.45 -0.69
N ARG A 159 9.68 17.99 -1.38
CA ARG A 159 10.56 17.20 -2.24
C ARG A 159 11.32 16.13 -1.45
N ARG A 160 11.92 16.50 -0.30
CA ARG A 160 12.60 15.53 0.58
C ARG A 160 11.62 14.46 1.07
N TRP A 161 10.43 14.85 1.50
CA TRP A 161 9.44 13.93 2.02
C TRP A 161 8.99 12.89 0.98
N ALA A 162 8.62 13.32 -0.23
CA ALA A 162 8.25 12.42 -1.32
C ALA A 162 9.39 11.47 -1.69
N LEU A 163 10.62 11.98 -1.85
CA LEU A 163 11.77 11.15 -2.21
C LEU A 163 12.12 10.14 -1.11
N SER A 164 12.03 10.54 0.16
CA SER A 164 12.25 9.65 1.31
C SER A 164 11.20 8.55 1.38
N ALA A 165 9.91 8.86 1.19
CA ALA A 165 8.83 7.87 1.13
C ALA A 165 9.04 6.88 -0.03
N THR A 166 9.40 7.36 -1.22
CA THR A 166 9.71 6.49 -2.37
C THR A 166 10.93 5.61 -2.10
N THR A 167 11.99 6.15 -1.49
CA THR A 167 13.17 5.36 -1.13
C THR A 167 12.86 4.31 -0.07
N PHE A 168 12.01 4.61 0.91
CA PHE A 168 11.56 3.63 1.90
C PHE A 168 10.86 2.45 1.23
N VAL A 169 9.88 2.73 0.36
CA VAL A 169 9.12 1.69 -0.34
C VAL A 169 10.01 0.91 -1.31
N LEU A 170 10.95 1.58 -1.99
CA LEU A 170 11.94 0.91 -2.83
C LEU A 170 12.78 -0.10 -2.02
N ALA A 171 13.27 0.29 -0.83
CA ALA A 171 14.03 -0.60 0.04
C ALA A 171 13.17 -1.79 0.50
N GLN A 172 11.93 -1.53 0.90
CA GLN A 172 10.97 -2.55 1.31
C GLN A 172 10.73 -3.58 0.19
N TYR A 173 10.40 -3.15 -1.02
CA TYR A 173 10.16 -4.05 -2.15
C TYR A 173 11.42 -4.79 -2.61
N THR A 174 12.59 -4.16 -2.50
CA THR A 174 13.88 -4.81 -2.80
C THR A 174 14.15 -5.94 -1.81
N LEU A 175 13.88 -5.73 -0.52
CA LEU A 175 14.02 -6.76 0.50
C LEU A 175 13.06 -7.93 0.27
N TRP A 176 11.81 -7.65 -0.09
CA TRP A 176 10.83 -8.67 -0.44
C TRP A 176 11.28 -9.49 -1.66
N ALA A 177 11.63 -8.83 -2.77
CA ALA A 177 12.09 -9.52 -3.97
C ALA A 177 13.36 -10.36 -3.70
N THR A 178 14.30 -9.82 -2.93
CA THR A 178 15.52 -10.54 -2.54
C THR A 178 15.20 -11.78 -1.71
N ALA A 179 14.25 -11.66 -0.77
CA ALA A 179 13.79 -12.76 0.05
C ALA A 179 13.15 -13.88 -0.80
N ASP A 180 12.34 -13.51 -1.79
CA ASP A 180 11.70 -14.48 -2.69
C ASP A 180 12.68 -15.18 -3.61
N VAL A 181 13.72 -14.49 -4.09
CA VAL A 181 14.84 -15.12 -4.80
C VAL A 181 15.53 -16.17 -3.92
N LEU A 182 15.81 -15.86 -2.66
CA LEU A 182 16.43 -16.81 -1.72
C LEU A 182 15.53 -18.02 -1.45
N ILE A 183 14.23 -17.80 -1.24
CA ILE A 183 13.25 -18.88 -1.02
C ILE A 183 13.19 -19.80 -2.25
N LEU A 184 13.09 -19.23 -3.45
CA LEU A 184 13.07 -20.00 -4.71
C LEU A 184 14.38 -20.74 -4.98
N ALA A 185 15.50 -20.25 -4.44
CA ALA A 185 16.79 -20.94 -4.44
C ALA A 185 16.91 -22.02 -3.34
N GLY A 186 15.83 -22.32 -2.61
CA GLY A 186 15.80 -23.33 -1.55
C GLY A 186 16.50 -22.90 -0.25
N ARG A 187 16.67 -21.59 -0.03
CA ARG A 187 17.34 -21.05 1.15
C ARG A 187 16.32 -20.54 2.16
N ASP A 188 16.22 -21.23 3.30
CA ASP A 188 15.25 -20.92 4.36
C ASP A 188 15.45 -19.51 4.98
N VAL A 189 16.69 -19.00 4.97
CA VAL A 189 17.01 -17.62 5.39
C VAL A 189 16.21 -16.56 4.64
N GLY A 190 15.68 -16.86 3.45
CA GLY A 190 14.76 -15.97 2.75
C GLY A 190 13.46 -15.70 3.52
N PHE A 191 12.92 -16.68 4.27
CA PHE A 191 11.75 -16.44 5.12
C PHE A 191 12.08 -15.51 6.29
N ALA A 192 13.26 -15.68 6.91
CA ALA A 192 13.73 -14.76 7.94
C ALA A 192 13.91 -13.34 7.38
N LEU A 193 14.44 -13.22 6.16
CA LEU A 193 14.55 -11.93 5.48
C LEU A 193 13.19 -11.28 5.22
N ARG A 194 12.13 -12.03 4.85
CA ARG A 194 10.77 -11.48 4.64
C ARG A 194 10.17 -10.82 5.88
N LEU A 195 10.63 -11.17 7.09
CA LEU A 195 10.15 -10.51 8.31
C LEU A 195 10.45 -9.00 8.31
N ALA A 196 11.61 -8.60 7.76
CA ALA A 196 12.03 -7.20 7.71
C ALA A 196 11.09 -6.32 6.84
N PRO A 197 10.86 -6.62 5.54
CA PRO A 197 9.92 -5.85 4.73
C PRO A 197 8.47 -5.96 5.20
N ASN A 198 8.06 -7.06 5.86
CA ASN A 198 6.76 -7.12 6.51
C ASN A 198 6.65 -6.11 7.67
N ALA A 199 7.68 -6.00 8.51
CA ALA A 199 7.72 -4.98 9.57
C ALA A 199 7.74 -3.57 8.99
N LEU A 200 8.48 -3.35 7.90
CA LEU A 200 8.48 -2.08 7.18
C LEU A 200 7.06 -1.73 6.67
N TYR A 201 6.36 -2.70 6.08
CA TYR A 201 5.03 -2.52 5.51
C TYR A 201 3.96 -2.24 6.57
N TYR A 202 3.87 -3.10 7.59
CA TYR A 202 2.77 -3.10 8.57
C TYR A 202 2.98 -2.15 9.74
N ALA A 203 4.23 -1.92 10.16
CA ALA A 203 4.50 -1.19 11.40
C ALA A 203 5.25 0.14 11.18
N LEU A 204 6.16 0.23 10.22
CA LEU A 204 7.11 1.34 10.16
C LEU A 204 6.81 2.39 9.10
N PHE A 205 6.11 2.04 8.02
CA PHE A 205 5.85 2.98 6.93
C PHE A 205 5.04 4.21 7.38
N LEU A 206 3.92 4.04 8.10
CA LEU A 206 3.12 5.18 8.56
C LEU A 206 3.85 6.06 9.59
N PRO A 207 4.52 5.50 10.63
CA PRO A 207 5.38 6.29 11.51
C PRO A 207 6.51 7.01 10.76
N PHE A 208 7.12 6.37 9.77
CA PHE A 208 8.15 6.99 8.95
C PHE A 208 7.60 8.18 8.14
N VAL A 209 6.43 8.03 7.52
CA VAL A 209 5.77 9.13 6.79
C VAL A 209 5.46 10.29 7.73
N TYR A 210 4.98 10.03 8.95
CA TYR A 210 4.74 11.07 9.97
C TYR A 210 6.03 11.77 10.41
N ALA A 211 7.06 10.99 10.76
CA ALA A 211 8.33 11.50 11.27
C ALA A 211 9.09 12.36 10.24
N THR A 212 8.92 12.04 8.95
CA THR A 212 9.57 12.75 7.84
C THR A 212 8.71 13.85 7.22
N ALA A 213 7.44 13.99 7.63
CA ALA A 213 6.54 14.99 7.09
C ALA A 213 7.02 16.43 7.37
N PRO A 214 6.76 17.38 6.45
CA PRO A 214 7.00 18.80 6.71
C PRO A 214 6.27 19.29 7.97
N ALA A 215 6.84 20.27 8.67
CA ALA A 215 6.22 20.83 9.88
C ALA A 215 4.81 21.40 9.63
N SER A 216 4.56 21.94 8.43
CA SER A 216 3.25 22.44 7.99
C SER A 216 2.16 21.36 7.92
N GLU A 217 2.56 20.10 7.73
CA GLU A 217 1.67 18.94 7.69
C GLU A 217 1.47 18.34 9.10
N ARG A 218 2.45 18.46 9.99
CA ARG A 218 2.38 17.94 11.36
C ARG A 218 1.63 18.82 12.35
N ALA A 219 1.35 20.08 12.00
CA ALA A 219 0.59 20.97 12.88
C ALA A 219 -0.78 20.36 13.20
N LEU A 220 -0.97 19.94 14.45
CA LEU A 220 -2.22 19.38 14.97
C LEU A 220 -3.22 20.52 15.16
N GLY A 221 -4.03 20.77 14.14
CA GLY A 221 -5.17 21.69 14.21
C GLY A 221 -6.25 21.24 13.24
N PRO A 222 -7.52 21.63 13.45
CA PRO A 222 -8.54 21.48 12.42
C PRO A 222 -8.07 22.14 11.11
N ALA A 223 -8.55 21.60 9.99
CA ALA A 223 -8.24 22.10 8.65
C ALA A 223 -8.65 23.57 8.48
#